data_AF-A0A0R2B629-F1
#
_entry.id   AF-A0A0R2B629-F1
#
_cell.length_a   1.000
_cell.length_b   1.000
_cell.length_c   1.000
_cell.angle_alpha   90.00
_cell.angle_beta   90.00
_cell.angle_gamma   90.00
#
_symmetry.space_group_name_H-M   'P 1'
#
loop_
_entity.id
_entity.type
_entity.pdbx_description
1 polymer ?
#
loop_
_entity_poly.entity_id
_entity_poly.type
_entity_poly.pdbx_seq_one_letter_code
_entity_poly.pdbx_strand_id
1 'polypeptide(L)'
;MLNKKYLLTKEDRAAYSAELNDAQSAFLQNNIFHAAQSLFLNQDFADGHQWRLIALNHDPAQQLRCECGRKLKNQYVIEDAATHETHKLGSTHFAMHMGIPDKLASQVARHVHRFNVGLDEILYKHHHNEFPDDGFARYIQRRATRRSEQIQAFLDLGLPPYDSWLAEFQDDYNAEIYAAKAEKERAERVKRQAKQQREWAEQEKQLMKERRVYAQQIKQEETRFEAEKRQKEQQLDTTIKARQLTHKQWLTERYMPYQQWSRKYGRKLIEPFATGLTKRPINDPHPIFISPIECGLIALYLHDHTQGDLITVTDTATWLAEIVGENETAQAAASQRLSQILGRVFQRLTTRKLLTTAGEKDAFFLISEAFADLPDFKA
;
A
#
# COMPACT_ATOMS: atom_id res chain seq x y z
N MET A 1 -33.24 -27.39 31.53
CA MET A 1 -34.49 -28.01 31.07
C MET A 1 -34.27 -29.52 31.01
N LEU A 2 -35.26 -30.34 31.37
CA LEU A 2 -35.17 -31.79 31.23
C LEU A 2 -34.99 -32.15 29.74
N ASN A 3 -33.90 -32.83 29.39
CA ASN A 3 -33.67 -33.25 28.01
C ASN A 3 -34.64 -34.39 27.69
N LYS A 4 -35.63 -34.12 26.82
CA LYS A 4 -36.69 -35.08 26.50
C LYS A 4 -36.15 -36.39 25.93
N LYS A 5 -34.93 -36.39 25.36
CA LYS A 5 -34.29 -37.59 24.81
C LYS A 5 -34.02 -38.67 25.88
N TYR A 6 -33.87 -38.28 27.15
CA TYR A 6 -33.59 -39.20 28.26
C TYR A 6 -34.83 -39.71 28.98
N LEU A 7 -36.05 -39.43 28.49
CA LEU A 7 -37.27 -39.93 29.13
C LEU A 7 -37.61 -41.32 28.57
N LEU A 8 -37.21 -42.36 29.30
CA LEU A 8 -37.47 -43.74 28.89
C LEU A 8 -38.86 -44.22 29.31
N THR A 9 -39.52 -44.98 28.44
CA THR A 9 -40.77 -45.67 28.79
C THR A 9 -40.50 -46.76 29.85
N LYS A 10 -41.54 -47.45 30.31
CA LYS A 10 -41.34 -48.58 31.24
C LYS A 10 -40.59 -49.72 30.55
N GLU A 11 -40.95 -50.00 29.30
CA GLU A 11 -40.43 -51.10 28.51
C GLU A 11 -38.96 -50.85 28.15
N ASP A 12 -38.64 -49.66 27.63
CA ASP A 12 -37.26 -49.31 27.26
C ASP A 12 -36.31 -49.34 28.46
N ARG A 13 -36.75 -48.83 29.62
CA ARG A 13 -35.94 -48.87 30.85
C ARG A 13 -35.65 -50.32 31.27
N ALA A 14 -36.63 -51.21 31.18
CA ALA A 14 -36.44 -52.60 31.54
C ALA A 14 -35.45 -53.28 30.58
N ALA A 15 -35.59 -53.02 29.27
CA ALA A 15 -34.68 -53.52 28.25
C ALA A 15 -33.24 -53.03 28.48
N TYR A 16 -33.03 -51.72 28.64
CA TYR A 16 -31.69 -51.15 28.84
C TYR A 16 -31.08 -51.56 30.18
N SER A 17 -31.90 -51.73 31.22
CA SER A 17 -31.41 -52.23 32.50
C SER A 17 -30.94 -53.68 32.44
N ALA A 18 -31.48 -54.49 31.54
CA ALA A 18 -31.08 -55.89 31.35
C ALA A 18 -29.73 -56.02 30.63
N GLU A 19 -29.23 -54.95 30.01
CA GLU A 19 -27.91 -54.92 29.36
C GLU A 19 -26.77 -54.68 30.36
N LEU A 20 -27.10 -54.19 31.56
CA LEU A 20 -26.11 -53.94 32.60
C LEU A 20 -25.67 -55.24 33.27
N ASN A 21 -24.39 -55.36 33.57
CA ASN A 21 -23.90 -56.42 34.44
C ASN A 21 -24.24 -56.15 35.92
N ASP A 22 -24.04 -57.17 36.77
CA ASP A 22 -24.38 -57.08 38.21
C ASP A 22 -23.61 -55.96 38.93
N ALA A 23 -22.34 -55.76 38.58
CA ALA A 23 -21.50 -54.72 39.20
C ALA A 23 -21.98 -53.31 38.81
N GLN A 24 -22.33 -53.10 37.55
CA GLN A 24 -22.90 -51.85 37.04
C GLN A 24 -24.25 -51.55 37.68
N SER A 25 -25.14 -52.55 37.75
CA SER A 25 -26.45 -52.43 38.36
C SER A 25 -26.36 -52.09 39.85
N ALA A 26 -25.49 -52.78 40.59
CA ALA A 26 -25.26 -52.49 42.00
C ALA A 26 -24.67 -51.09 42.22
N PHE A 27 -23.72 -50.67 41.37
CA PHE A 27 -23.13 -49.33 41.46
C PHE A 27 -24.15 -48.21 41.25
N LEU A 28 -25.05 -48.35 40.26
CA LEU A 28 -26.11 -47.38 40.01
C LEU A 28 -27.11 -47.32 41.15
N GLN A 29 -27.55 -48.48 41.66
CA GLN A 29 -28.48 -48.54 42.79
C GLN A 29 -27.88 -47.87 44.05
N ASN A 30 -26.62 -48.16 44.36
CA ASN A 30 -25.92 -47.56 45.51
C ASN A 30 -25.74 -46.05 45.35
N ASN A 31 -25.33 -45.58 44.17
CA ASN A 31 -25.17 -44.13 43.93
C ASN A 31 -26.49 -43.38 44.03
N ILE A 32 -27.56 -43.91 43.43
CA ILE A 32 -28.90 -43.31 43.50
C ILE A 32 -29.41 -43.31 44.94
N PHE A 33 -29.22 -44.42 45.67
CA PHE A 33 -29.62 -44.52 47.06
C PHE A 33 -28.88 -43.50 47.95
N HIS A 34 -27.55 -43.40 47.85
CA HIS A 34 -26.79 -42.42 48.62
C HIS A 34 -27.17 -40.98 48.29
N ALA A 35 -27.45 -40.67 47.03
CA ALA A 35 -27.92 -39.35 46.63
C ALA A 35 -29.32 -39.04 47.21
N ALA A 36 -30.23 -40.02 47.18
CA ALA A 36 -31.56 -39.91 47.79
C ALA A 36 -31.49 -39.77 49.32
N GLN A 37 -30.62 -40.54 49.97
CA GLN A 37 -30.39 -40.50 51.42
C GLN A 37 -29.77 -39.16 51.85
N SER A 38 -28.77 -38.65 51.12
CA SER A 38 -28.19 -37.34 51.41
C SER A 38 -29.22 -36.22 51.23
N LEU A 39 -30.09 -36.30 50.23
CA LEU A 39 -31.19 -35.35 50.07
C LEU A 39 -32.19 -35.45 51.23
N PHE A 40 -32.51 -36.67 51.64
CA PHE A 40 -33.39 -36.96 52.78
C PHE A 40 -32.82 -36.43 54.10
N LEU A 41 -31.50 -36.44 54.28
CA LEU A 41 -30.84 -35.93 55.49
C LEU A 41 -30.60 -34.41 55.47
N ASN A 42 -30.51 -33.78 54.29
CA ASN A 42 -30.13 -32.36 54.15
C ASN A 42 -31.32 -31.40 53.98
N GLN A 43 -32.51 -31.87 53.60
CA GLN A 43 -33.73 -31.04 53.63
C GLN A 43 -34.48 -31.23 54.94
N ASP A 44 -35.17 -30.20 55.41
CA ASP A 44 -35.91 -30.12 56.67
C ASP A 44 -37.10 -31.11 56.75
N PHE A 45 -36.85 -32.42 56.66
CA PHE A 45 -37.77 -33.47 57.12
C PHE A 45 -37.88 -33.49 58.66
N ALA A 46 -37.24 -32.52 59.31
CA ALA A 46 -37.00 -32.42 60.74
C ALA A 46 -38.12 -31.68 61.49
N ASP A 47 -39.38 -31.88 61.11
CA ASP A 47 -40.44 -31.85 62.12
C ASP A 47 -40.47 -33.24 62.79
N GLY A 48 -39.44 -33.44 63.63
CA GLY A 48 -39.33 -34.52 64.60
C GLY A 48 -38.81 -35.84 64.05
N HIS A 49 -37.46 -35.98 63.98
CA HIS A 49 -36.61 -37.15 64.30
C HIS A 49 -37.07 -38.62 64.11
N GLN A 50 -38.21 -38.90 63.49
CA GLN A 50 -38.88 -40.20 63.56
C GLN A 50 -38.74 -41.01 62.29
N TRP A 51 -38.23 -40.48 61.18
CA TRP A 51 -38.20 -41.25 59.94
C TRP A 51 -36.79 -41.37 59.37
N ARG A 52 -36.37 -42.61 59.04
CA ARG A 52 -35.08 -42.91 58.42
C ARG A 52 -35.30 -43.63 57.09
N LEU A 53 -34.71 -43.14 56.00
CA LEU A 53 -34.70 -43.89 54.74
C LEU A 53 -33.70 -45.06 54.84
N ILE A 54 -34.21 -46.29 54.81
CA ILE A 54 -33.40 -47.52 54.91
C ILE A 54 -33.07 -48.08 53.53
N ALA A 55 -34.02 -48.02 52.60
CA ALA A 55 -33.82 -48.52 51.25
C ALA A 55 -34.63 -47.74 50.21
N LEU A 56 -34.10 -47.69 49.00
CA LEU A 56 -34.81 -47.26 47.81
C LEU A 56 -34.78 -48.42 46.82
N ASN A 57 -35.84 -49.22 46.84
CA ASN A 57 -35.93 -50.36 45.92
C ASN A 57 -36.42 -49.85 44.56
N HIS A 58 -35.69 -50.20 43.51
CA HIS A 58 -36.10 -49.97 42.13
C HIS A 58 -36.37 -51.32 41.47
N ASP A 59 -37.59 -51.49 40.98
CA ASP A 59 -37.97 -52.64 40.18
C ASP A 59 -38.69 -52.18 38.90
N PRO A 60 -38.03 -52.27 37.74
CA PRO A 60 -38.63 -51.88 36.47
C PRO A 60 -39.84 -52.74 36.11
N ALA A 61 -39.93 -53.99 36.60
CA ALA A 61 -41.07 -54.89 36.36
C ALA A 61 -42.32 -54.51 37.18
N GLN A 62 -42.20 -53.62 38.16
CA GLN A 62 -43.26 -53.23 39.11
C GLN A 62 -43.81 -54.39 39.96
N GLN A 63 -42.94 -55.29 40.43
CA GLN A 63 -43.32 -56.31 41.41
C GLN A 63 -43.36 -55.72 42.83
N LEU A 64 -42.72 -54.58 43.06
CA LEU A 64 -42.80 -53.84 44.32
C LEU A 64 -44.23 -53.34 44.57
N ARG A 65 -44.64 -53.35 45.84
CA ARG A 65 -45.97 -52.88 46.27
C ARG A 65 -45.87 -51.84 47.36
N CYS A 66 -46.73 -50.85 47.29
CA CYS A 66 -47.01 -49.95 48.39
C CYS A 66 -47.81 -50.68 49.47
N GLU A 67 -47.82 -50.18 50.69
CA GLU A 67 -48.75 -50.61 51.74
C GLU A 67 -50.22 -50.57 51.33
N CYS A 68 -50.63 -49.65 50.45
CA CYS A 68 -51.99 -49.65 49.87
C CYS A 68 -52.21 -50.71 48.78
N GLY A 69 -51.26 -51.62 48.55
CA GLY A 69 -51.33 -52.68 47.55
C GLY A 69 -51.00 -52.25 46.11
N ARG A 70 -50.84 -50.94 45.87
CA ARG A 70 -50.54 -50.38 44.53
C ARG A 70 -49.16 -50.82 44.06
N LYS A 71 -49.04 -51.23 42.80
CA LYS A 71 -47.75 -51.61 42.18
C LYS A 71 -46.85 -50.39 42.02
N LEU A 72 -45.58 -50.52 42.37
CA LEU A 72 -44.60 -49.45 42.40
C LEU A 72 -43.39 -49.79 41.52
N LYS A 73 -42.84 -48.78 40.85
CA LYS A 73 -41.49 -48.88 40.23
C LYS A 73 -40.40 -48.60 41.27
N ASN A 74 -40.64 -47.59 42.10
CA ASN A 74 -39.75 -47.20 43.18
C ASN A 74 -40.51 -47.35 44.49
N GLN A 75 -39.93 -48.09 45.42
CA GLN A 75 -40.44 -48.24 46.77
C GLN A 75 -39.47 -47.60 47.74
N TYR A 76 -39.98 -46.63 48.50
CA TYR A 76 -39.29 -46.01 49.62
C TYR A 76 -39.52 -46.91 50.82
N VAL A 77 -38.45 -47.43 51.39
CA VAL A 77 -38.50 -48.15 52.66
C VAL A 77 -38.01 -47.19 53.73
N ILE A 78 -38.93 -46.72 54.56
CA ILE A 78 -38.62 -45.87 55.70
C ILE A 78 -38.76 -46.65 57.01
N GLU A 79 -37.93 -46.34 57.99
CA GLU A 79 -38.04 -46.79 59.38
C GLU A 79 -38.67 -45.68 60.19
N ASP A 80 -39.60 -46.01 61.06
CA ASP A 80 -39.88 -45.18 62.22
C ASP A 80 -38.74 -45.37 63.25
N ALA A 81 -38.05 -44.31 63.64
CA ALA A 81 -36.94 -44.33 64.58
C ALA A 81 -37.36 -44.58 66.03
N ALA A 82 -38.65 -44.38 66.38
CA ALA A 82 -39.20 -44.65 67.69
C ALA A 82 -39.75 -46.08 67.82
N THR A 83 -40.45 -46.57 66.78
CA THR A 83 -41.09 -47.90 66.81
C THR A 83 -40.28 -48.98 66.10
N HIS A 84 -39.26 -48.61 65.33
CA HIS A 84 -38.53 -49.49 64.42
C HIS A 84 -39.41 -50.19 63.38
N GLU A 85 -40.63 -49.72 63.16
CA GLU A 85 -41.51 -50.24 62.14
C GLU A 85 -41.06 -49.76 60.76
N THR A 86 -40.94 -50.70 59.82
CA THR A 86 -40.54 -50.39 58.45
C THR A 86 -41.76 -50.22 57.57
N HIS A 87 -41.85 -49.08 56.89
CA HIS A 87 -42.92 -48.78 55.97
C HIS A 87 -42.46 -48.83 54.52
N LYS A 88 -43.27 -49.46 53.66
CA LYS A 88 -43.00 -49.68 52.23
C LYS A 88 -43.94 -48.83 51.39
N LEU A 89 -43.45 -47.67 50.98
CA LEU A 89 -44.30 -46.61 50.42
C LEU A 89 -43.96 -46.31 48.95
N GLY A 90 -44.97 -46.00 48.16
CA GLY A 90 -44.81 -45.37 46.85
C GLY A 90 -44.60 -43.87 46.98
N SER A 91 -44.17 -43.18 45.93
CA SER A 91 -43.88 -41.74 45.98
C SER A 91 -45.03 -40.88 46.56
N THR A 92 -46.28 -41.21 46.23
CA THR A 92 -47.47 -40.50 46.74
C THR A 92 -47.75 -40.78 48.21
N HIS A 93 -47.63 -42.05 48.63
CA HIS A 93 -47.84 -42.43 50.04
C HIS A 93 -46.68 -41.97 50.92
N PHE A 94 -45.46 -42.01 50.40
CA PHE A 94 -44.29 -41.46 51.05
C PHE A 94 -44.47 -39.96 51.35
N ALA A 95 -45.00 -39.19 50.39
CA ALA A 95 -45.34 -37.79 50.61
C ALA A 95 -46.43 -37.60 51.70
N MET A 96 -47.43 -38.48 51.74
CA MET A 96 -48.58 -38.39 52.65
C MET A 96 -48.25 -38.82 54.09
N HIS A 97 -47.51 -39.92 54.27
CA HIS A 97 -47.13 -40.46 55.58
C HIS A 97 -46.17 -39.55 56.35
N MET A 98 -45.38 -38.75 55.64
CA MET A 98 -44.37 -37.90 56.26
C MET A 98 -44.95 -36.58 56.83
N GLY A 99 -46.24 -36.28 56.65
CA GLY A 99 -46.88 -35.08 57.21
C GLY A 99 -46.31 -33.74 56.71
N ILE A 100 -45.54 -33.79 55.61
CA ILE A 100 -44.79 -32.66 55.07
C ILE A 100 -45.75 -31.70 54.33
N PRO A 101 -45.60 -30.37 54.46
CA PRO A 101 -46.37 -29.40 53.67
C PRO A 101 -46.30 -29.70 52.16
N ASP A 102 -47.42 -29.61 51.44
CA ASP A 102 -47.56 -29.97 50.02
C ASP A 102 -46.44 -29.43 49.11
N LYS A 103 -45.91 -28.25 49.42
CA LYS A 103 -44.78 -27.64 48.69
C LYS A 103 -43.48 -28.45 48.80
N LEU A 104 -43.20 -29.02 49.97
CA LEU A 104 -41.99 -29.81 50.24
C LEU A 104 -42.18 -31.27 49.79
N ALA A 105 -43.37 -31.86 49.95
CA ALA A 105 -43.72 -33.14 49.33
C ALA A 105 -43.54 -33.11 47.79
N SER A 106 -43.95 -32.01 47.16
CA SER A 106 -43.71 -31.75 45.74
C SER A 106 -42.22 -31.63 45.40
N GLN A 107 -41.38 -31.10 46.30
CA GLN A 107 -39.93 -31.05 46.09
C GLN A 107 -39.31 -32.43 46.15
N VAL A 108 -39.68 -33.27 47.10
CA VAL A 108 -39.12 -34.63 47.21
C VAL A 108 -39.54 -35.48 46.01
N ALA A 109 -40.82 -35.41 45.61
CA ALA A 109 -41.29 -36.06 44.39
C ALA A 109 -40.54 -35.57 43.13
N ARG A 110 -40.19 -34.27 43.05
CA ARG A 110 -39.34 -33.73 41.98
C ARG A 110 -37.91 -34.27 42.04
N HIS A 111 -37.31 -34.41 43.22
CA HIS A 111 -35.95 -34.95 43.36
C HIS A 111 -35.89 -36.44 43.04
N VAL A 112 -36.89 -37.21 43.48
CA VAL A 112 -37.12 -38.60 43.04
C VAL A 112 -37.23 -38.69 41.53
N HIS A 113 -38.02 -37.79 40.92
CA HIS A 113 -38.14 -37.76 39.47
C HIS A 113 -36.80 -37.42 38.80
N ARG A 114 -36.01 -36.52 39.39
CA ARG A 114 -34.64 -36.22 38.92
C ARG A 114 -33.72 -37.43 39.03
N PHE A 115 -33.80 -38.23 40.10
CA PHE A 115 -33.02 -39.47 40.20
C PHE A 115 -33.41 -40.48 39.12
N ASN A 116 -34.70 -40.63 38.83
CA ASN A 116 -35.17 -41.48 37.72
C ASN A 116 -34.70 -40.96 36.36
N VAL A 117 -34.74 -39.65 36.14
CA VAL A 117 -34.24 -39.02 34.91
C VAL A 117 -32.74 -39.26 34.77
N GLY A 118 -31.98 -39.14 35.86
CA GLY A 118 -30.56 -39.44 35.85
C GLY A 118 -30.29 -40.92 35.52
N LEU A 119 -31.03 -41.85 36.14
CA LEU A 119 -30.92 -43.27 35.80
C LEU A 119 -31.23 -43.50 34.31
N ASP A 120 -32.33 -42.91 33.83
CA ASP A 120 -32.75 -43.05 32.44
C ASP A 120 -31.70 -42.47 31.46
N GLU A 121 -31.05 -41.37 31.82
CA GLU A 121 -29.94 -40.78 31.07
C GLU A 121 -28.76 -41.75 30.96
N ILE A 122 -28.32 -42.34 32.07
CA ILE A 122 -27.19 -43.28 32.05
C ILE A 122 -27.54 -44.53 31.22
N LEU A 123 -28.75 -45.08 31.43
CA LEU A 123 -29.22 -46.24 30.68
C LEU A 123 -29.28 -45.95 29.18
N TYR A 124 -29.86 -44.82 28.80
CA TYR A 124 -29.92 -44.39 27.40
C TYR A 124 -28.51 -44.27 26.80
N LYS A 125 -27.60 -43.56 27.48
CA LYS A 125 -26.23 -43.34 26.99
C LYS A 125 -25.44 -44.64 26.90
N HIS A 126 -25.61 -45.56 27.86
CA HIS A 126 -24.93 -46.85 27.86
C HIS A 126 -25.39 -47.68 26.64
N HIS A 127 -26.71 -47.77 26.43
CA HIS A 127 -27.30 -48.47 25.28
C HIS A 127 -26.80 -47.92 23.93
N HIS A 128 -26.65 -46.60 23.81
CA HIS A 128 -26.19 -45.93 22.59
C HIS A 128 -24.67 -45.77 22.50
N ASN A 129 -23.91 -46.29 23.47
CA ASN A 129 -22.47 -46.12 23.56
C ASN A 129 -22.01 -44.64 23.55
N GLU A 130 -22.79 -43.75 24.18
CA GLU A 130 -22.50 -42.32 24.31
C GLU A 130 -21.57 -42.05 25.51
N PHE A 131 -20.27 -42.18 25.29
CA PHE A 131 -19.21 -41.87 26.27
C PHE A 131 -18.48 -40.57 25.93
N PRO A 132 -17.91 -39.85 26.92
CA PRO A 132 -17.05 -38.70 26.65
C PRO A 132 -15.79 -39.11 25.87
N ASP A 133 -15.31 -38.25 24.97
CA ASP A 133 -14.08 -38.48 24.21
C ASP A 133 -12.87 -38.74 25.14
N ASP A 134 -11.95 -39.61 24.73
CA ASP A 134 -10.73 -39.96 25.51
C ASP A 134 -9.89 -38.73 25.92
N GLY A 135 -9.87 -37.70 25.06
CA GLY A 135 -9.21 -36.42 25.37
C GLY A 135 -9.90 -35.69 26.53
N PHE A 136 -11.23 -35.71 26.54
CA PHE A 136 -12.05 -35.06 27.56
C PHE A 136 -12.07 -35.87 28.88
N ALA A 137 -12.13 -37.20 28.81
CA ALA A 137 -12.01 -38.06 29.98
C ALA A 137 -10.66 -37.83 30.72
N ARG A 138 -9.54 -37.82 29.97
CA ARG A 138 -8.22 -37.50 30.54
C ARG A 138 -8.12 -36.08 31.06
N TYR A 139 -8.84 -35.14 30.47
CA TYR A 139 -8.92 -33.78 30.98
C TYR A 139 -9.58 -33.74 32.36
N ILE A 140 -10.75 -34.39 32.49
CA ILE A 140 -11.48 -34.46 33.77
C ILE A 140 -10.62 -35.15 34.84
N GLN A 141 -10.01 -36.29 34.51
CA GLN A 141 -9.16 -37.05 35.44
C GLN A 141 -8.03 -36.21 36.03
N ARG A 142 -7.40 -35.33 35.24
CA ARG A 142 -6.30 -34.46 35.69
C ARG A 142 -6.73 -33.38 36.69
N ARG A 143 -8.02 -33.05 36.77
CA ARG A 143 -8.51 -32.01 37.69
C ARG A 143 -8.52 -32.47 39.15
N ALA A 144 -8.52 -33.78 39.41
CA ALA A 144 -8.45 -34.37 40.77
C ALA A 144 -9.41 -33.74 41.79
N THR A 145 -10.60 -33.35 41.34
CA THR A 145 -11.70 -32.90 42.20
C THR A 145 -12.57 -34.09 42.61
N ARG A 146 -13.31 -33.95 43.71
CA ARG A 146 -14.32 -34.93 44.13
C ARG A 146 -15.29 -35.31 42.99
N ARG A 147 -15.67 -34.33 42.16
CA ARG A 147 -16.52 -34.58 40.98
C ARG A 147 -15.80 -35.40 39.93
N SER A 148 -14.52 -35.11 39.64
CA SER A 148 -13.75 -35.90 38.68
C SER A 148 -13.55 -37.34 39.14
N GLU A 149 -13.37 -37.59 40.43
CA GLU A 149 -13.29 -38.94 40.99
C GLU A 149 -14.60 -39.71 40.82
N GLN A 150 -15.73 -39.04 41.07
CA GLN A 150 -17.06 -39.63 40.82
C GLN A 150 -17.24 -39.97 39.35
N ILE A 151 -16.93 -39.04 38.44
CA ILE A 151 -17.01 -39.29 36.99
C ILE A 151 -16.12 -40.47 36.60
N GLN A 152 -14.90 -40.55 37.14
CA GLN A 152 -13.99 -41.64 36.84
C GLN A 152 -14.51 -42.99 37.31
N ALA A 153 -15.14 -43.07 38.48
CA ALA A 153 -15.77 -44.30 38.97
C ALA A 153 -16.87 -44.83 38.03
N PHE A 154 -17.62 -43.93 37.38
CA PHE A 154 -18.57 -44.33 36.33
C PHE A 154 -17.83 -44.91 35.11
N LEU A 155 -16.82 -44.19 34.61
CA LEU A 155 -16.06 -44.59 33.43
C LEU A 155 -15.31 -45.92 33.64
N ASP A 156 -14.72 -46.13 34.81
CA ASP A 156 -13.98 -47.37 35.16
C ASP A 156 -14.90 -48.60 35.18
N LEU A 157 -16.19 -48.41 35.46
CA LEU A 157 -17.21 -49.46 35.39
C LEU A 157 -17.88 -49.59 34.01
N GLY A 158 -17.40 -48.85 33.01
CA GLY A 158 -18.00 -48.82 31.69
C GLY A 158 -19.39 -48.20 31.67
N LEU A 159 -19.66 -47.23 32.56
CA LEU A 159 -20.91 -46.47 32.61
C LEU A 159 -20.67 -45.02 32.19
N PRO A 160 -21.55 -44.44 31.38
CA PRO A 160 -21.44 -43.03 31.02
C PRO A 160 -21.86 -42.15 32.21
N PRO A 161 -21.12 -41.06 32.50
CA PRO A 161 -21.49 -40.09 33.52
C PRO A 161 -22.63 -39.17 33.04
N TYR A 162 -23.27 -38.46 33.97
CA TYR A 162 -24.32 -37.47 33.66
C TYR A 162 -23.77 -36.27 32.87
N ASP A 163 -24.52 -35.80 31.88
CA ASP A 163 -24.22 -34.61 31.07
C ASP A 163 -24.10 -33.36 31.94
N SER A 164 -24.95 -33.25 32.96
CA SER A 164 -24.88 -32.12 33.90
C SER A 164 -23.54 -32.04 34.62
N TRP A 165 -22.89 -33.20 34.88
CA TRP A 165 -21.57 -33.25 35.50
C TRP A 165 -20.48 -32.99 34.48
N LEU A 166 -20.62 -33.49 33.26
CA LEU A 166 -19.69 -33.21 32.16
C LEU A 166 -19.69 -31.72 31.78
N ALA A 167 -20.85 -31.08 31.78
CA ALA A 167 -21.00 -29.66 31.47
C ALA A 167 -20.18 -28.75 32.39
N GLU A 168 -19.95 -29.15 33.66
CA GLU A 168 -19.10 -28.42 34.61
C GLU A 168 -17.64 -28.27 34.09
N PHE A 169 -17.18 -29.20 33.24
CA PHE A 169 -15.81 -29.23 32.70
C PHE A 169 -15.73 -28.84 31.23
N GLN A 170 -16.87 -28.82 30.53
CA GLN A 170 -16.92 -28.69 29.08
C GLN A 170 -16.42 -27.32 28.60
N ASP A 171 -16.80 -26.26 29.29
CA ASP A 171 -16.41 -24.89 28.91
C ASP A 171 -14.90 -24.68 29.06
N ASP A 172 -14.32 -25.11 30.18
CA ASP A 172 -12.89 -25.01 30.43
C ASP A 172 -12.08 -25.90 29.47
N TYR A 173 -12.57 -27.10 29.17
CA TYR A 173 -11.94 -27.99 28.18
C TYR A 173 -11.94 -27.36 26.79
N ASN A 174 -13.09 -26.84 26.36
CA ASN A 174 -13.23 -26.16 25.08
C ASN A 174 -12.29 -24.94 25.00
N ALA A 175 -12.19 -24.17 26.09
CA ALA A 175 -11.27 -23.03 26.18
C ALA A 175 -9.80 -23.46 26.00
N GLU A 176 -9.36 -24.57 26.60
CA GLU A 176 -8.01 -25.09 26.40
C GLU A 176 -7.74 -25.53 24.96
N ILE A 177 -8.71 -26.20 24.33
CA ILE A 177 -8.61 -26.59 22.91
C ILE A 177 -8.50 -25.36 22.01
N TYR A 178 -9.33 -24.34 22.24
CA TYR A 178 -9.28 -23.09 21.47
C TYR A 178 -7.98 -22.32 21.71
N ALA A 179 -7.47 -22.29 22.94
CA ALA A 179 -6.20 -21.65 23.27
C ALA A 179 -5.03 -22.34 22.55
N ALA A 180 -4.97 -23.67 22.58
CA ALA A 180 -3.94 -24.44 21.89
C ALA A 180 -3.99 -24.25 20.37
N LYS A 181 -5.19 -24.14 19.78
CA LYS A 181 -5.36 -23.84 18.36
C LYS A 181 -4.89 -22.42 18.04
N ALA A 182 -5.29 -21.43 18.84
CA ALA A 182 -4.89 -20.04 18.67
C ALA A 182 -3.36 -19.85 18.78
N GLU A 183 -2.71 -20.58 19.68
CA GLU A 183 -1.25 -20.55 19.83
C GLU A 183 -0.54 -21.09 18.58
N LYS A 184 -1.01 -22.22 18.02
CA LYS A 184 -0.49 -22.76 16.76
C LYS A 184 -0.65 -21.77 15.61
N GLU A 185 -1.82 -21.15 15.50
CA GLU A 185 -2.08 -20.13 14.48
C GLU A 185 -1.18 -18.89 14.65
N ARG A 186 -0.94 -18.44 15.88
CA ARG A 186 0.00 -17.35 16.18
C ARG A 186 1.43 -17.73 15.78
N ALA A 187 1.88 -18.94 16.13
CA ALA A 187 3.20 -19.43 15.77
C ALA A 187 3.39 -19.52 14.24
N GLU A 188 2.37 -19.96 13.50
CA GLU A 188 2.39 -19.94 12.05
C GLU A 188 2.44 -18.53 11.47
N ARG A 189 1.65 -17.59 12.02
CA ARG A 189 1.68 -16.18 11.58
C ARG A 189 3.06 -15.56 11.78
N VAL A 190 3.69 -15.80 12.93
CA VAL A 190 5.05 -15.33 13.21
C VAL A 190 6.05 -15.92 12.20
N LYS A 191 5.96 -17.21 11.89
CA LYS A 191 6.81 -17.84 10.86
C LYS A 191 6.61 -17.22 9.47
N ARG A 192 5.35 -16.96 9.07
CA ARG A 192 5.02 -16.31 7.79
C ARG A 192 5.57 -14.89 7.72
N GLN A 193 5.37 -14.11 8.78
CA GLN A 193 5.90 -12.74 8.87
C GLN A 193 7.43 -12.71 8.82
N ALA A 194 8.11 -13.60 9.55
CA ALA A 194 9.56 -13.72 9.51
C ALA A 194 10.08 -14.10 8.11
N LYS A 195 9.38 -14.98 7.39
CA LYS A 195 9.71 -15.33 6.00
C LYS A 195 9.55 -14.12 5.07
N GLN A 196 8.43 -13.42 5.14
CA GLN A 196 8.18 -12.21 4.35
C GLN A 196 9.21 -11.11 4.62
N GLN A 197 9.60 -10.90 5.89
CA GLN A 197 10.63 -9.94 6.25
C GLN A 197 12.01 -10.31 5.67
N ARG A 198 12.35 -11.60 5.61
CA ARG A 198 13.60 -12.06 4.97
C ARG A 198 13.59 -11.80 3.46
N GLU A 199 12.49 -12.14 2.80
CA GLU A 199 12.31 -11.88 1.37
C GLU A 199 12.39 -10.38 1.05
N TRP A 200 11.73 -9.55 1.86
CA TRP A 200 11.81 -8.09 1.74
C TRP A 200 13.24 -7.57 1.94
N ALA A 201 13.94 -8.03 2.97
CA ALA A 201 15.32 -7.62 3.24
C ALA A 201 16.29 -8.03 2.12
N GLU A 202 16.02 -9.16 1.46
CA GLU A 202 16.81 -9.63 0.32
C GLU A 202 16.55 -8.79 -0.94
N GLN A 203 15.28 -8.46 -1.21
CA GLN A 203 14.91 -7.53 -2.28
C GLN A 203 15.51 -6.13 -2.05
N GLU A 204 15.46 -5.63 -0.82
CA GLU A 204 16.04 -4.33 -0.48
C GLU A 204 17.56 -4.33 -0.68
N LYS A 205 18.25 -5.41 -0.33
CA LYS A 205 19.68 -5.58 -0.62
C LYS A 205 19.98 -5.60 -2.11
N GLN A 206 19.14 -6.25 -2.93
CA GLN A 206 19.27 -6.25 -4.39
C GLN A 206 19.08 -4.83 -4.95
N LEU A 207 18.01 -4.16 -4.57
CA LEU A 207 17.73 -2.77 -4.97
C LEU A 207 18.85 -1.81 -4.56
N MET A 208 19.45 -2.00 -3.38
CA MET A 208 20.61 -1.22 -2.93
C MET A 208 21.85 -1.45 -3.80
N LYS A 209 22.09 -2.69 -4.26
CA LYS A 209 23.18 -3.00 -5.19
C LYS A 209 22.93 -2.34 -6.55
N GLU A 210 21.71 -2.44 -7.08
CA GLU A 210 21.31 -1.82 -8.35
C GLU A 210 21.45 -0.29 -8.29
N ARG A 211 20.97 0.35 -7.21
CA ARG A 211 21.13 1.79 -6.98
C ARG A 211 22.59 2.22 -6.95
N ARG A 212 23.49 1.41 -6.36
CA ARG A 212 24.94 1.70 -6.35
C ARG A 212 25.55 1.64 -7.74
N VAL A 213 25.18 0.63 -8.53
CA VAL A 213 25.65 0.51 -9.92
C VAL A 213 25.15 1.70 -10.74
N TYR A 214 23.88 2.04 -10.62
CA TYR A 214 23.30 3.18 -11.33
C TYR A 214 23.94 4.51 -10.92
N ALA A 215 24.19 4.72 -9.63
CA ALA A 215 24.90 5.91 -9.15
C ALA A 215 26.34 6.00 -9.70
N GLN A 216 27.03 4.86 -9.85
CA GLN A 216 28.35 4.82 -10.48
C GLN A 216 28.28 5.16 -11.97
N GLN A 217 27.27 4.66 -12.68
CA GLN A 217 27.05 4.99 -14.10
C GLN A 217 26.78 6.49 -14.28
N ILE A 218 25.88 7.08 -13.47
CA ILE A 218 25.62 8.52 -13.50
C ILE A 218 26.92 9.30 -13.30
N LYS A 219 27.72 8.94 -12.29
CA LYS A 219 28.98 9.63 -12.02
C LYS A 219 29.96 9.52 -13.19
N GLN A 220 30.03 8.36 -13.85
CA GLN A 220 30.85 8.19 -15.06
C GLN A 220 30.35 9.07 -16.21
N GLU A 221 29.04 9.12 -16.43
CA GLU A 221 28.44 9.97 -17.47
C GLU A 221 28.65 11.46 -17.19
N GLU A 222 28.52 11.90 -15.94
CA GLU A 222 28.82 13.27 -15.52
C GLU A 222 30.28 13.62 -15.83
N THR A 223 31.23 12.76 -15.47
CA THR A 223 32.66 13.00 -15.78
C THR A 223 32.93 13.03 -17.29
N ARG A 224 32.26 12.16 -18.07
CA ARG A 224 32.36 12.16 -19.53
C ARG A 224 31.82 13.47 -20.12
N PHE A 225 30.66 13.90 -19.64
CA PHE A 225 30.01 15.14 -20.08
C PHE A 225 30.86 16.37 -19.73
N GLU A 226 31.44 16.43 -18.54
CA GLU A 226 32.36 17.51 -18.15
C GLU A 226 33.62 17.53 -19.02
N ALA A 227 34.19 16.36 -19.33
CA ALA A 227 35.35 16.26 -20.23
C ALA A 227 35.01 16.74 -21.65
N GLU A 228 33.86 16.33 -22.20
CA GLU A 228 33.38 16.78 -23.51
C GLU A 228 33.14 18.29 -23.52
N LYS A 229 32.53 18.82 -22.46
CA LYS A 229 32.32 20.26 -22.29
C LYS A 229 33.64 21.02 -22.30
N ARG A 230 34.65 20.56 -21.54
CA ARG A 230 36.00 21.17 -21.52
C ARG A 230 36.67 21.10 -22.89
N GLN A 231 36.54 19.99 -23.62
CA GLN A 231 37.07 19.87 -24.98
C GLN A 231 36.42 20.88 -25.93
N LYS A 232 35.09 21.02 -25.87
CA LYS A 232 34.36 22.01 -26.68
C LYS A 232 34.76 23.44 -26.34
N GLU A 233 34.94 23.76 -25.06
CA GLU A 233 35.42 25.08 -24.62
C GLU A 233 36.84 25.38 -25.14
N GLN A 234 37.74 24.40 -25.11
CA GLN A 234 39.09 24.54 -25.68
C GLN A 234 39.07 24.71 -27.20
N GLN A 235 38.21 23.95 -27.91
CA GLN A 235 38.00 24.11 -29.35
C GLN A 235 37.42 25.50 -29.70
N LEU A 236 36.51 26.01 -28.87
CA LEU A 236 35.94 27.34 -29.05
C LEU A 236 36.99 28.43 -28.80
N ASP A 237 37.78 28.34 -27.73
CA ASP A 237 38.84 29.30 -27.42
C ASP A 237 39.92 29.33 -28.51
N THR A 238 40.33 28.17 -29.02
CA THR A 238 41.26 28.09 -30.15
C THR A 238 40.67 28.69 -31.42
N THR A 239 39.38 28.46 -31.70
CA THR A 239 38.67 29.08 -32.83
C THR A 239 38.57 30.60 -32.67
N ILE A 240 38.26 31.10 -31.48
CA ILE A 240 38.20 32.54 -31.17
C ILE A 240 39.58 33.17 -31.34
N LYS A 241 40.65 32.55 -30.80
CA LYS A 241 42.02 33.03 -30.97
C LYS A 241 42.46 33.04 -32.43
N ALA A 242 42.12 32.01 -33.21
CA ALA A 242 42.38 31.97 -34.65
C ALA A 242 41.65 33.10 -35.38
N ARG A 243 40.37 33.35 -35.05
CA ARG A 243 39.58 34.47 -35.59
C ARG A 243 40.11 35.85 -35.17
N GLN A 244 40.56 36.00 -33.93
CA GLN A 244 41.20 37.23 -33.46
C GLN A 244 42.53 37.47 -34.16
N LEU A 245 43.30 36.41 -34.42
CA LEU A 245 44.56 36.49 -35.16
C LEU A 245 44.30 36.91 -36.62
N THR A 246 43.31 36.30 -37.29
CA THR A 246 42.92 36.72 -38.64
C THR A 246 42.31 38.12 -38.66
N HIS A 247 41.54 38.50 -37.66
CA HIS A 247 41.04 39.88 -37.53
C HIS A 247 42.18 40.88 -37.28
N LYS A 248 43.17 40.52 -36.46
CA LYS A 248 44.37 41.34 -36.23
C LYS A 248 45.22 41.43 -37.49
N GLN A 249 45.44 40.33 -38.20
CA GLN A 249 46.15 40.31 -39.48
C GLN A 249 45.39 41.15 -40.51
N TRP A 250 44.08 40.98 -40.66
CA TRP A 250 43.24 41.84 -41.50
C TRP A 250 43.34 43.31 -41.09
N LEU A 251 43.27 43.61 -39.79
CA LEU A 251 43.40 44.96 -39.28
C LEU A 251 44.78 45.57 -39.59
N THR A 252 45.84 44.78 -39.55
CA THR A 252 47.22 45.28 -39.69
C THR A 252 47.67 45.33 -41.15
N GLU A 253 47.28 44.34 -41.95
CA GLU A 253 47.71 44.17 -43.35
C GLU A 253 46.77 44.82 -44.35
N ARG A 254 45.47 44.93 -44.04
CA ARG A 254 44.48 45.57 -44.93
C ARG A 254 43.91 46.86 -44.35
N TYR A 255 43.41 46.85 -43.11
CA TYR A 255 42.70 48.02 -42.57
C TYR A 255 43.61 49.18 -42.18
N MET A 256 44.76 48.94 -41.54
CA MET A 256 45.68 50.00 -41.11
C MET A 256 46.32 50.75 -42.29
N PRO A 257 46.83 50.09 -43.35
CA PRO A 257 47.24 50.77 -44.57
C PRO A 257 46.09 51.56 -45.20
N TYR A 258 44.88 50.98 -45.21
CA TYR A 258 43.68 51.63 -45.72
C TYR A 258 43.25 52.86 -44.89
N GLN A 259 43.35 52.81 -43.56
CA GLN A 259 43.00 53.92 -42.68
C GLN A 259 44.03 55.06 -42.76
N GLN A 260 45.31 54.72 -42.89
CA GLN A 260 46.38 55.69 -43.15
C GLN A 260 46.22 56.33 -44.54
N TRP A 261 45.88 55.54 -45.55
CA TRP A 261 45.54 56.03 -46.89
C TRP A 261 44.28 56.91 -46.88
N SER A 262 43.19 56.50 -46.21
CA SER A 262 41.94 57.27 -46.07
C SER A 262 42.17 58.60 -45.35
N ARG A 263 42.99 58.62 -44.29
CA ARG A 263 43.35 59.88 -43.61
C ARG A 263 44.20 60.80 -44.48
N LYS A 264 45.06 60.26 -45.34
CA LYS A 264 45.98 61.02 -46.20
C LYS A 264 45.34 61.48 -47.51
N TYR A 265 44.46 60.68 -48.10
CA TYR A 265 43.87 60.86 -49.43
C TYR A 265 42.33 60.86 -49.40
N GLY A 266 41.71 59.94 -48.65
CA GLY A 266 40.24 59.83 -48.54
C GLY A 266 39.56 61.09 -47.99
N ARG A 267 40.20 61.80 -47.05
CA ARG A 267 39.67 63.07 -46.51
C ARG A 267 39.57 64.17 -47.58
N LYS A 268 40.47 64.19 -48.58
CA LYS A 268 40.43 65.12 -49.73
C LYS A 268 39.47 64.67 -50.83
N LEU A 269 39.34 63.37 -51.05
CA LEU A 269 38.48 62.77 -52.08
C LEU A 269 36.98 62.88 -51.75
N ILE A 270 36.62 62.74 -50.46
CA ILE A 270 35.23 62.64 -50.02
C ILE A 270 34.78 63.92 -49.27
N GLU A 271 35.67 64.90 -49.06
CA GLU A 271 35.35 66.19 -48.40
C GLU A 271 34.10 66.89 -48.98
N PRO A 272 33.86 66.88 -50.30
CA PRO A 272 32.64 67.47 -50.84
C PRO A 272 31.37 66.67 -50.52
N PHE A 273 31.49 65.36 -50.22
CA PHE A 273 30.39 64.38 -50.20
C PHE A 273 30.04 63.85 -48.80
N ALA A 274 30.95 63.92 -47.83
CA ALA A 274 30.76 63.48 -46.44
C ALA A 274 30.55 64.70 -45.51
N THR A 275 29.34 65.24 -45.45
CA THR A 275 29.01 66.42 -44.62
C THR A 275 28.91 66.13 -43.12
N GLY A 276 29.10 64.88 -42.69
CA GLY A 276 28.89 64.45 -41.31
C GLY A 276 30.02 64.75 -40.33
N LEU A 277 31.23 65.11 -40.79
CA LEU A 277 32.39 65.23 -39.90
C LEU A 277 32.82 66.66 -39.58
N THR A 278 32.43 67.66 -40.37
CA THR A 278 32.64 69.06 -40.02
C THR A 278 31.60 69.94 -40.73
N LYS A 279 30.65 70.45 -39.94
CA LYS A 279 29.59 71.45 -40.26
C LYS A 279 28.28 70.92 -40.85
N ARG A 280 27.20 71.08 -40.07
CA ARG A 280 25.80 70.92 -40.49
C ARG A 280 25.49 71.87 -41.66
N PRO A 281 24.85 71.42 -42.75
CA PRO A 281 24.10 72.31 -43.61
C PRO A 281 22.87 72.79 -42.83
N ILE A 282 22.63 74.11 -42.80
CA ILE A 282 21.56 74.72 -41.98
C ILE A 282 20.14 74.35 -42.46
N ASN A 283 19.98 73.77 -43.66
CA ASN A 283 18.66 73.56 -44.30
C ASN A 283 18.32 72.12 -44.70
N ASP A 284 19.00 71.09 -44.17
CA ASP A 284 18.60 69.69 -44.43
C ASP A 284 17.98 69.07 -43.15
N PRO A 285 16.66 68.81 -43.12
CA PRO A 285 15.97 68.34 -41.91
C PRO A 285 16.35 66.91 -41.49
N HIS A 286 17.03 66.13 -42.35
CA HIS A 286 17.41 64.75 -42.05
C HIS A 286 18.85 64.42 -42.50
N PRO A 287 19.89 64.92 -41.80
CA PRO A 287 21.27 64.55 -42.10
C PRO A 287 21.49 63.06 -41.81
N ILE A 288 21.79 62.28 -42.85
CA ILE A 288 22.20 60.88 -42.72
C ILE A 288 23.70 60.88 -42.48
N PHE A 289 24.11 60.39 -41.31
CA PHE A 289 25.51 60.18 -40.96
C PHE A 289 25.97 58.89 -41.63
N ILE A 290 26.78 59.03 -42.68
CA ILE A 290 27.54 57.91 -43.25
C ILE A 290 28.91 57.99 -42.59
N SER A 291 29.29 56.93 -41.89
CA SER A 291 30.60 56.83 -41.27
C SER A 291 31.70 56.82 -42.35
N PRO A 292 32.91 57.30 -42.05
CA PRO A 292 34.05 57.23 -42.97
C PRO A 292 34.33 55.83 -43.52
N ILE A 293 33.96 54.80 -42.74
CA ILE A 293 34.11 53.40 -43.11
C ILE A 293 33.12 53.03 -44.21
N GLU A 294 31.85 53.43 -44.08
CA GLU A 294 30.81 53.20 -45.09
C GLU A 294 31.08 53.97 -46.39
N CYS A 295 31.53 55.24 -46.30
CA CYS A 295 31.96 55.99 -47.49
C CYS A 295 33.14 55.32 -48.20
N GLY A 296 34.09 54.80 -47.41
CA GLY A 296 35.24 54.09 -47.94
C GLY A 296 34.89 52.76 -48.61
N LEU A 297 33.99 51.98 -48.01
CA LEU A 297 33.51 50.72 -48.56
C LEU A 297 32.72 50.91 -49.86
N ILE A 298 31.93 51.99 -49.96
CA ILE A 298 31.22 52.35 -51.20
C ILE A 298 32.22 52.78 -52.29
N ALA A 299 33.27 53.53 -51.95
CA ALA A 299 34.31 53.91 -52.90
C ALA A 299 35.10 52.69 -53.41
N LEU A 300 35.38 51.71 -52.54
CA LEU A 300 36.05 50.47 -52.92
C LEU A 300 35.17 49.60 -53.83
N TYR A 301 33.88 49.43 -53.50
CA TYR A 301 32.94 48.67 -54.34
C TYR A 301 32.81 49.30 -55.73
N LEU A 302 32.61 50.61 -55.80
CA LEU A 302 32.46 51.34 -57.07
C LEU A 302 33.74 51.38 -57.89
N HIS A 303 34.91 51.18 -57.29
CA HIS A 303 36.20 51.17 -57.99
C HIS A 303 36.44 49.89 -58.79
N ASP A 304 35.85 48.76 -58.39
CA ASP A 304 35.95 47.50 -59.16
C ASP A 304 34.97 47.45 -60.34
N HIS A 305 34.20 48.52 -60.55
CA HIS A 305 33.25 48.67 -61.65
C HIS A 305 33.73 49.69 -62.68
N THR A 306 33.48 49.41 -63.95
CA THR A 306 33.83 50.30 -65.07
C THR A 306 32.69 51.24 -65.45
N GLN A 307 33.00 52.29 -66.23
CA GLN A 307 31.97 53.18 -66.76
C GLN A 307 30.92 52.38 -67.55
N GLY A 308 29.64 52.61 -67.23
CA GLY A 308 28.54 51.88 -67.85
C GLY A 308 28.17 50.55 -67.16
N ASP A 309 28.90 50.15 -66.12
CA ASP A 309 28.50 49.01 -65.29
C ASP A 309 27.18 49.30 -64.57
N LEU A 310 26.30 48.29 -64.57
CA LEU A 310 25.03 48.34 -63.90
C LEU A 310 25.21 47.85 -62.46
N ILE A 311 24.95 48.72 -61.50
CA ILE A 311 25.02 48.39 -60.07
C ILE A 311 23.65 48.57 -59.42
N THR A 312 23.33 47.68 -58.48
CA THR A 312 22.13 47.82 -57.66
C THR A 312 22.49 48.04 -56.20
N VAL A 313 21.56 48.70 -55.51
CA VAL A 313 21.64 48.91 -54.06
C VAL A 313 21.68 47.58 -53.32
N THR A 314 20.92 46.60 -53.81
CA THR A 314 20.81 45.26 -53.21
C THR A 314 22.11 44.45 -53.36
N ASP A 315 22.74 44.50 -54.54
CA ASP A 315 24.00 43.78 -54.78
C ASP A 315 25.12 44.36 -53.92
N THR A 316 25.18 45.69 -53.85
CA THR A 316 26.13 46.41 -52.99
C THR A 316 25.90 46.06 -51.52
N ALA A 317 24.63 46.02 -51.07
CA ALA A 317 24.28 45.68 -49.70
C ALA A 317 24.66 44.22 -49.34
N THR A 318 24.48 43.31 -50.29
CA THR A 318 24.78 41.89 -50.13
C THR A 318 26.28 41.67 -50.05
N TRP A 319 27.04 42.28 -50.96
CA TRP A 319 28.50 42.26 -50.93
C TRP A 319 29.07 42.81 -49.61
N LEU A 320 28.50 43.91 -49.09
CA LEU A 320 28.88 44.45 -47.79
C LEU A 320 28.54 43.49 -46.63
N ALA A 321 27.37 42.85 -46.67
CA ALA A 321 26.97 41.89 -45.64
C ALA A 321 27.90 40.66 -45.62
N GLU A 322 28.38 40.21 -46.79
CA GLU A 322 29.36 39.13 -46.91
C GLU A 322 30.72 39.51 -46.31
N ILE A 323 31.22 40.72 -46.58
CA ILE A 323 32.51 41.20 -46.04
C ILE A 323 32.52 41.30 -44.52
N VAL A 324 31.38 41.66 -43.91
CA VAL A 324 31.27 41.79 -42.45
C VAL A 324 31.32 40.42 -41.74
N GLY A 325 31.23 39.31 -42.48
CA GLY A 325 31.48 37.97 -41.95
C GLY A 325 30.37 37.44 -41.03
N GLU A 326 29.13 37.94 -41.20
CA GLU A 326 27.97 37.42 -40.48
C GLU A 326 27.55 36.03 -41.03
N ASN A 327 26.82 35.22 -40.25
CA ASN A 327 26.29 33.94 -40.73
C ASN A 327 25.16 34.16 -41.77
N GLU A 328 24.86 33.16 -42.62
CA GLU A 328 23.90 33.31 -43.74
C GLU A 328 22.55 33.92 -43.33
N THR A 329 22.04 33.57 -42.15
CA THR A 329 20.80 34.10 -41.57
C THR A 329 20.90 35.58 -41.17
N ALA A 330 22.05 36.03 -40.67
CA ALA A 330 22.29 37.40 -40.28
C ALA A 330 22.68 38.28 -41.48
N GLN A 331 23.34 37.70 -42.50
CA GLN A 331 23.65 38.36 -43.78
C GLN A 331 22.39 38.89 -44.47
N ALA A 332 21.29 38.14 -44.48
CA ALA A 332 20.04 38.60 -45.08
C ALA A 332 19.46 39.83 -44.35
N ALA A 333 19.47 39.83 -43.02
CA ALA A 333 19.01 40.95 -42.21
C ALA A 333 19.94 42.17 -42.34
N ALA A 334 21.25 41.94 -42.38
CA ALA A 334 22.25 42.98 -42.61
C ALA A 334 22.10 43.60 -44.01
N SER A 335 21.95 42.79 -45.06
CA SER A 335 21.73 43.25 -46.44
C SER A 335 20.45 44.08 -46.55
N GLN A 336 19.35 43.66 -45.90
CA GLN A 336 18.10 44.43 -45.89
C GLN A 336 18.27 45.80 -45.20
N ARG A 337 18.94 45.85 -44.05
CA ARG A 337 19.22 47.10 -43.33
C ARG A 337 20.14 48.02 -44.15
N LEU A 338 21.20 47.46 -44.74
CA LEU A 338 22.15 48.19 -45.57
C LEU A 338 21.49 48.74 -46.83
N SER A 339 20.60 47.98 -47.47
CA SER A 339 19.86 48.43 -48.66
C SER A 339 19.06 49.71 -48.40
N GLN A 340 18.43 49.85 -47.23
CA GLN A 340 17.69 51.06 -46.87
C GLN A 340 18.59 52.30 -46.74
N ILE A 341 19.80 52.11 -46.21
CA ILE A 341 20.78 53.18 -46.03
C ILE A 341 21.40 53.54 -47.39
N LEU A 342 21.87 52.53 -48.12
CA LEU A 342 22.53 52.67 -49.42
C LEU A 342 21.62 53.28 -50.48
N GLY A 343 20.31 53.00 -50.47
CA GLY A 343 19.36 53.64 -51.40
C GLY A 343 19.42 55.17 -51.34
N ARG A 344 19.54 55.73 -50.12
CA ARG A 344 19.68 57.19 -49.94
C ARG A 344 21.05 57.69 -50.38
N VAL A 345 22.09 56.87 -50.27
CA VAL A 345 23.44 57.22 -50.74
C VAL A 345 23.48 57.26 -52.28
N PHE A 346 22.95 56.24 -52.94
CA PHE A 346 22.92 56.13 -54.39
C PHE A 346 22.09 57.25 -55.04
N GLN A 347 20.96 57.62 -54.42
CA GLN A 347 20.18 58.77 -54.87
C GLN A 347 20.99 60.08 -54.82
N ARG A 348 21.79 60.30 -53.77
CA ARG A 348 22.65 61.48 -53.64
C ARG A 348 23.80 61.47 -54.64
N LEU A 349 24.43 60.32 -54.86
CA LEU A 349 25.46 60.15 -55.91
C LEU A 349 24.88 60.46 -57.29
N THR A 350 23.61 60.09 -57.53
CA THR A 350 22.87 60.42 -58.75
C THR A 350 22.63 61.92 -58.89
N THR A 351 22.15 62.60 -57.83
CA THR A 351 21.94 64.07 -57.86
C THR A 351 23.23 64.82 -58.19
N ARG A 352 24.38 64.25 -57.84
CA ARG A 352 25.71 64.83 -58.09
C ARG A 352 26.35 64.36 -59.38
N LYS A 353 25.61 63.65 -60.23
CA LYS A 353 26.05 63.14 -61.55
C LYS A 353 27.24 62.17 -61.49
N LEU A 354 27.45 61.50 -60.34
CA LEU A 354 28.43 60.42 -60.20
C LEU A 354 27.85 59.07 -60.58
N LEU A 355 26.55 58.91 -60.38
CA LEU A 355 25.76 57.80 -60.90
C LEU A 355 24.67 58.35 -61.82
N THR A 356 24.20 57.53 -62.74
CA THR A 356 23.05 57.84 -63.60
C THR A 356 22.00 56.78 -63.38
N THR A 357 20.75 57.14 -63.12
CA THR A 357 19.69 56.14 -62.97
C THR A 357 19.40 55.48 -64.33
N ALA A 358 19.29 54.16 -64.31
CA ALA A 358 18.92 53.37 -65.47
C ALA A 358 17.69 52.51 -65.13
N GLY A 359 16.66 52.56 -65.98
CA GLY A 359 15.44 51.77 -65.83
C GLY A 359 14.35 52.39 -64.96
N GLU A 360 13.22 51.71 -64.88
CA GLU A 360 12.05 52.19 -64.12
C GLU A 360 12.26 51.97 -62.61
N LYS A 361 11.95 53.01 -61.81
CA LYS A 361 11.96 53.05 -60.33
C LYS A 361 13.32 53.19 -59.65
N ASP A 362 14.32 53.81 -60.29
CA ASP A 362 15.63 54.10 -59.66
C ASP A 362 16.32 52.87 -59.04
N ALA A 363 16.06 51.68 -59.58
CA ALA A 363 16.56 50.42 -59.03
C ALA A 363 17.99 50.10 -59.49
N PHE A 364 18.40 50.65 -60.64
CA PHE A 364 19.71 50.45 -61.23
C PHE A 364 20.41 51.77 -61.46
N PHE A 365 21.73 51.74 -61.31
CA PHE A 365 22.58 52.90 -61.45
C PHE A 365 23.75 52.55 -62.36
N LEU A 366 24.08 53.46 -63.25
CA LEU A 366 25.25 53.41 -64.11
C LEU A 366 26.33 54.33 -63.56
N ILE A 367 27.57 53.88 -63.59
CA ILE A 367 28.71 54.71 -63.22
C ILE A 367 28.94 55.77 -64.31
N SER A 368 28.94 57.05 -63.92
CA SER A 368 29.11 58.21 -64.78
C SER A 368 30.56 58.39 -65.24
N GLU A 369 30.78 59.11 -66.35
CA GLU A 369 32.11 59.55 -66.80
C GLU A 369 32.88 60.34 -65.74
N ALA A 370 32.17 61.06 -64.85
CA ALA A 370 32.78 61.82 -63.77
C ALA A 370 33.53 60.93 -62.75
N PHE A 371 33.32 59.60 -62.77
CA PHE A 371 34.07 58.63 -61.96
C PHE A 371 35.43 58.28 -62.58
N ALA A 372 35.60 58.44 -63.90
CA ALA A 372 36.85 58.15 -64.62
C ALA A 372 37.95 59.20 -64.35
N ASP A 373 37.58 60.41 -63.94
CA ASP A 373 38.51 61.46 -63.51
C ASP A 373 39.04 61.27 -62.07
N LEU A 374 38.59 60.24 -61.37
CA LEU A 374 39.16 59.85 -60.10
C LEU A 374 40.52 59.18 -60.33
N PRO A 375 41.55 59.47 -59.51
CA PRO A 375 42.87 58.87 -59.67
C PRO A 375 42.79 57.33 -59.77
N ASP A 376 43.57 56.71 -60.66
CA ASP A 376 43.68 55.25 -60.69
C ASP A 376 44.30 54.76 -59.37
N PHE A 377 43.59 53.89 -58.65
CA PHE A 377 43.91 53.50 -57.27
C PHE A 377 44.46 52.07 -57.13
N LYS A 378 44.69 51.36 -58.26
CA LYS A 378 45.37 50.05 -58.28
C LYS A 378 46.91 50.13 -58.40
N ALA A 379 47.46 51.32 -58.66
CA ALA A 379 48.91 51.63 -58.61
C ALA A 379 49.25 52.39 -57.32
#